data_AF-A0AAE1B6F5-F1
#
_entry.id   AF-A0AAE1B6F5-F1
#
_cell.length_a   1.000
_cell.length_b   1.000
_cell.length_c   1.000
_cell.angle_alpha   90.00
_cell.angle_beta   90.00
_cell.angle_gamma   90.00
#
_symmetry.space_group_name_H-M   'P 1'
#
loop_
_entity.id
_entity.type
_entity.pdbx_description
1 polymer ?
#
loop_
_entity_poly.entity_id
_entity_poly.type
_entity_poly.pdbx_seq_one_letter_code
_entity_poly.pdbx_strand_id
1 'polypeptide(L)'
;MTIFFNLVYIFRGSEVKQFYGESLAFGAIQGDWCDIRCVSHDIELCEHIKEVWGKWRWLETKINHKYPNEDEEGHRLVVVVSHPHGCHKQVSVGRWRQRHVVDRCRGWENCVYTYDAPTCPGSSGAPIWILGKMKWAGFFGRHPHSGRPEEGEGGDSINLSGVGLDKKSEEQVLKEWQS
;
A
#
# COMPACT_ATOMS: atom_id res chain seq x y z
N MET A 1 -8.54 -20.92 -5.77
CA MET A 1 -8.07 -19.63 -6.28
C MET A 1 -7.34 -18.94 -5.15
N THR A 2 -6.04 -18.73 -5.25
CA THR A 2 -5.28 -17.99 -4.23
C THR A 2 -5.55 -16.51 -4.45
N ILE A 3 -6.28 -15.89 -3.53
CA ILE A 3 -6.54 -14.46 -3.55
C ILE A 3 -5.77 -13.86 -2.39
N PHE A 4 -4.92 -12.88 -2.69
CA PHE A 4 -4.06 -12.22 -1.73
C PHE A 4 -4.84 -11.10 -1.07
N PHE A 5 -5.06 -11.20 0.24
CA PHE A 5 -5.84 -10.25 0.99
C PHE A 5 -5.09 -9.78 2.23
N ASN A 6 -4.92 -8.46 2.33
CA ASN A 6 -4.62 -7.79 3.59
C ASN A 6 -5.98 -7.55 4.25
N LEU A 7 -6.27 -8.26 5.35
CA LEU A 7 -7.45 -8.12 6.21
C LEU A 7 -8.72 -7.57 5.52
N VAL A 8 -9.54 -8.47 4.97
CA VAL A 8 -10.75 -8.05 4.25
C VAL A 8 -11.97 -8.12 5.15
N TYR A 9 -12.53 -6.95 5.44
CA TYR A 9 -13.95 -6.81 5.69
C TYR A 9 -14.64 -6.50 4.35
N ILE A 10 -15.26 -7.50 3.72
CA ILE A 10 -16.18 -7.25 2.59
C ILE A 10 -17.49 -6.79 3.19
N PHE A 11 -17.77 -5.49 3.06
CA PHE A 11 -19.07 -4.93 3.35
C PHE A 11 -19.94 -4.99 2.09
N ARG A 12 -20.97 -5.82 2.10
CA ARG A 12 -22.06 -5.78 1.13
C ARG A 12 -23.33 -5.43 1.91
N GLY A 13 -23.53 -4.14 2.17
CA GLY A 13 -24.43 -3.69 3.24
C GLY A 13 -23.77 -3.81 4.62
N SER A 14 -24.56 -3.75 5.70
CA SER A 14 -24.09 -3.85 7.10
C SER A 14 -23.66 -5.27 7.52
N GLU A 15 -23.65 -6.24 6.60
CA GLU A 15 -23.33 -7.63 6.90
C GLU A 15 -21.81 -7.88 6.80
N VAL A 16 -21.23 -8.39 7.89
CA VAL A 16 -19.82 -8.77 7.97
C VAL A 16 -19.71 -10.27 7.68
N LYS A 17 -19.03 -10.64 6.59
CA LYS A 17 -18.70 -12.06 6.29
C LYS A 17 -17.40 -12.46 6.97
N GLN A 18 -17.41 -13.55 7.72
CA GLN A 18 -16.23 -14.14 8.36
C GLN A 18 -15.65 -15.26 7.49
N PHE A 19 -14.32 -15.36 7.43
CA PHE A 19 -13.61 -16.41 6.69
C PHE A 19 -12.66 -17.14 7.61
N TYR A 20 -12.54 -18.46 7.41
CA TYR A 20 -11.50 -19.27 8.03
C TYR A 20 -10.32 -19.34 7.06
N GLY A 21 -9.17 -18.82 7.50
CA GLY A 21 -7.93 -18.86 6.71
C GLY A 21 -7.36 -20.28 6.63
N GLU A 22 -6.88 -20.66 5.46
CA GLU A 22 -6.08 -21.87 5.23
C GLU A 22 -4.64 -21.66 5.72
N SER A 23 -4.06 -20.48 5.42
CA SER A 23 -2.75 -20.09 5.89
C SER A 23 -2.64 -18.58 6.10
N LEU A 24 -1.79 -18.22 7.06
CA LEU A 24 -1.43 -16.84 7.38
C LEU A 24 0.08 -16.70 7.25
N ALA A 25 0.53 -15.79 6.38
CA ALA A 25 1.93 -15.44 6.24
C ALA A 25 2.15 -14.01 6.72
N PHE A 26 3.16 -13.80 7.55
CA PHE A 26 3.56 -12.48 8.03
C PHE A 26 4.80 -12.01 7.28
N GLY A 27 4.72 -10.84 6.67
CA GLY A 27 5.85 -10.19 6.03
C GLY A 27 6.56 -9.27 7.01
N ALA A 28 7.57 -9.80 7.69
CA ALA A 28 8.55 -9.15 8.58
C ALA A 28 7.99 -8.25 9.72
N ILE A 29 8.63 -8.36 10.90
CA ILE A 29 8.39 -7.53 12.11
C ILE A 29 8.51 -6.00 11.84
N GLN A 30 9.06 -5.62 10.68
CA GLN A 30 9.26 -4.23 10.24
C GLN A 30 8.26 -3.77 9.14
N GLY A 31 7.46 -4.68 8.58
CA GLY A 31 6.71 -4.42 7.34
C GLY A 31 5.21 -4.17 7.50
N ASP A 32 4.63 -4.34 8.69
CA ASP A 32 3.18 -4.23 8.95
C ASP A 32 2.30 -4.95 7.89
N TRP A 33 2.82 -6.02 7.29
CA TRP A 33 2.15 -6.77 6.21
C TRP A 33 1.71 -8.17 6.66
N CYS A 34 0.48 -8.54 6.29
CA CYS A 34 -0.08 -9.88 6.45
C CYS A 34 -0.70 -10.35 5.13
N ASP A 35 -0.51 -11.63 4.81
CA ASP A 35 -1.17 -12.30 3.69
C ASP A 35 -2.04 -13.44 4.24
N ILE A 36 -3.31 -13.42 3.84
CA ILE A 36 -4.31 -14.41 4.26
C ILE A 36 -4.76 -15.17 3.02
N ARG A 37 -4.58 -16.49 3.04
CA ARG A 37 -5.20 -17.40 2.07
C ARG A 37 -6.48 -17.96 2.67
N CYS A 38 -7.59 -17.81 1.96
CA CYS A 38 -8.88 -18.37 2.37
C CYS A 38 -9.45 -19.27 1.27
N VAL A 39 -10.19 -20.30 1.67
CA VAL A 39 -11.02 -21.10 0.78
C VAL A 39 -12.48 -20.71 1.01
N SER A 40 -13.23 -20.48 -0.07
CA SER A 40 -14.65 -20.17 -0.01
C SER A 40 -15.40 -20.99 -1.05
N HIS A 41 -16.58 -21.47 -0.65
CA HIS A 41 -17.57 -22.08 -1.57
C HIS A 41 -18.55 -21.04 -2.15
N ASP A 42 -18.48 -19.80 -1.69
CA ASP A 42 -19.30 -18.68 -2.20
C ASP A 42 -18.73 -18.20 -3.55
N ILE A 43 -19.28 -18.75 -4.64
CA ILE A 43 -18.84 -18.44 -6.01
C ILE A 43 -19.15 -16.98 -6.38
N GLU A 44 -20.31 -16.47 -5.97
CA GLU A 44 -20.71 -15.09 -6.26
C GLU A 44 -19.74 -14.08 -5.65
N LEU A 45 -19.32 -14.34 -4.41
CA LEU A 45 -18.27 -13.56 -3.76
C LEU A 45 -16.95 -13.62 -4.53
N CYS A 46 -16.54 -14.81 -4.96
CA CYS A 46 -15.31 -14.98 -5.73
C CYS A 46 -15.34 -14.19 -7.04
N GLU A 47 -16.46 -14.23 -7.77
CA GLU A 47 -16.63 -13.46 -9.00
C GLU A 47 -16.66 -11.95 -8.75
N HIS A 48 -17.35 -11.52 -7.69
CA HIS A 48 -17.38 -10.11 -7.31
C HIS A 48 -15.98 -9.56 -6.99
N ILE A 49 -15.19 -10.31 -6.23
CA ILE A 49 -13.81 -9.93 -5.89
C ILE A 49 -12.96 -9.85 -7.17
N LYS A 50 -13.05 -10.84 -8.07
CA LYS A 50 -12.33 -10.81 -9.35
C LYS A 50 -12.69 -9.56 -10.16
N GLU A 51 -13.96 -9.21 -10.22
CA GLU A 51 -14.45 -8.03 -10.94
C GLU A 51 -13.88 -6.73 -10.34
N VAL A 52 -13.99 -6.56 -9.02
CA VAL A 52 -13.45 -5.38 -8.30
C VAL A 52 -11.94 -5.29 -8.47
N TRP A 53 -11.23 -6.42 -8.39
CA TRP A 53 -9.80 -6.50 -8.62
C TRP A 53 -9.41 -6.08 -10.05
N GLY A 54 -10.16 -6.54 -11.05
CA GLY A 54 -9.97 -6.14 -12.44
C GLY A 54 -10.18 -4.63 -12.64
N LYS A 55 -11.23 -4.06 -12.04
CA LYS A 55 -11.50 -2.61 -12.06
C LYS A 55 -10.37 -1.82 -11.41
N TRP A 56 -9.87 -2.27 -10.25
CA TRP A 56 -8.72 -1.65 -9.60
C TRP A 56 -7.49 -1.67 -10.51
N ARG A 57 -7.08 -2.83 -11.04
CA ARG A 57 -5.90 -2.91 -11.92
C ARG A 57 -5.99 -1.96 -13.12
N TRP A 58 -7.18 -1.82 -13.69
CA TRP A 58 -7.42 -0.87 -14.78
C TRP A 58 -7.31 0.60 -14.33
N LEU A 59 -7.90 0.97 -13.20
CA LEU A 59 -7.79 2.31 -12.63
C LEU A 59 -6.34 2.67 -12.27
N GLU A 60 -5.62 1.74 -11.64
CA GLU A 60 -4.21 1.88 -11.32
C GLU A 60 -3.39 2.17 -12.59
N THR A 61 -3.60 1.40 -13.65
CA THR A 61 -2.91 1.61 -14.93
C THR A 61 -3.18 3.00 -15.49
N LYS A 62 -4.43 3.47 -15.44
CA LYS A 62 -4.80 4.81 -15.89
C LYS A 62 -4.15 5.92 -15.07
N ILE A 63 -4.15 5.79 -13.74
CA ILE A 63 -3.55 6.76 -12.83
C ILE A 63 -2.04 6.85 -13.08
N ASN A 64 -1.36 5.70 -13.18
CA ASN A 64 0.07 5.63 -13.43
C ASN A 64 0.49 6.15 -14.80
N HIS A 65 -0.38 6.01 -15.81
CA HIS A 65 -0.14 6.59 -17.13
C HIS A 65 -0.29 8.11 -17.06
N LYS A 66 -1.37 8.59 -16.42
CA LYS A 66 -1.67 10.03 -16.31
C LYS A 66 -0.64 10.79 -15.47
N TYR A 67 -0.15 10.16 -14.42
CA TYR A 67 0.87 10.71 -13.52
C TYR A 67 2.08 9.78 -13.57
N PRO A 68 2.92 9.91 -14.61
CA PRO A 68 4.16 9.15 -14.69
C PRO A 68 5.02 9.43 -13.46
N ASN A 69 5.92 8.49 -13.19
CA ASN A 69 6.72 8.43 -11.98
C ASN A 69 7.81 9.51 -11.97
N GLU A 70 7.38 10.76 -11.93
CA GLU A 70 8.24 11.92 -11.90
C GLU A 70 8.19 12.44 -10.47
N ASP A 71 9.35 12.41 -9.79
CA ASP A 71 9.56 13.02 -8.48
C ASP A 71 9.52 14.56 -8.58
N GLU A 72 8.67 15.11 -9.45
CA GLU A 72 8.38 16.53 -9.53
C GLU A 72 7.69 16.96 -8.24
N GLU A 73 8.14 18.10 -7.69
CA GLU A 73 7.63 18.66 -6.43
C GLU A 73 6.10 18.85 -6.41
N GLY A 74 5.45 18.82 -7.58
CA GLY A 74 4.00 18.95 -7.75
C GLY A 74 3.15 17.72 -7.36
N HIS A 75 3.67 16.49 -7.37
CA HIS A 75 2.83 15.28 -7.32
C HIS A 75 3.07 14.37 -6.10
N ARG A 76 2.97 14.94 -4.89
CA ARG A 76 3.18 14.21 -3.63
C ARG A 76 1.93 13.62 -2.97
N LEU A 77 0.85 13.39 -3.71
CA LEU A 77 -0.42 12.93 -3.14
C LEU A 77 -0.27 11.54 -2.46
N VAL A 78 -0.79 11.46 -1.25
CA VAL A 78 -0.94 10.23 -0.46
C VAL A 78 -2.41 10.04 -0.12
N VAL A 79 -2.92 8.83 -0.33
CA VAL A 79 -4.24 8.41 0.16
C VAL A 79 -4.06 7.21 1.08
N VAL A 80 -4.72 7.20 2.24
CA VAL A 80 -4.73 6.07 3.18
C VAL A 80 -6.16 5.58 3.32
N VAL A 81 -6.38 4.28 3.09
CA VAL A 81 -7.70 3.66 3.26
C VAL A 81 -7.61 2.69 4.42
N SER A 82 -8.26 2.99 5.54
CA SER A 82 -8.10 2.22 6.79
C SER A 82 -9.42 1.86 7.45
N HIS A 83 -9.35 0.94 8.41
CA HIS A 83 -10.45 0.60 9.33
C HIS A 83 -9.96 0.82 10.77
N PRO A 84 -9.83 2.09 11.22
CA PRO A 84 -9.28 2.39 12.53
C PRO A 84 -10.07 1.67 13.62
N HIS A 85 -9.42 0.80 14.39
CA HIS A 85 -10.05 0.06 15.49
C HIS A 85 -11.28 -0.78 15.09
N GLY A 86 -11.40 -1.17 13.81
CA GLY A 86 -12.56 -1.90 13.31
C GLY A 86 -13.84 -1.05 13.19
N CYS A 87 -13.73 0.29 13.25
CA CYS A 87 -14.86 1.24 13.09
C CYS A 87 -15.36 1.28 11.63
N HIS A 88 -15.86 2.39 11.10
CA HIS A 88 -16.17 2.50 9.67
C HIS A 88 -14.90 2.67 8.82
N LYS A 89 -14.97 2.32 7.53
CA LYS A 89 -13.87 2.56 6.59
C LYS A 89 -13.63 4.06 6.48
N GLN A 90 -12.39 4.49 6.68
CA GLN A 90 -11.97 5.88 6.59
C GLN A 90 -11.02 6.05 5.40
N VAL A 91 -11.12 7.20 4.74
CA VAL A 91 -10.20 7.62 3.68
C VAL A 91 -9.54 8.92 4.12
N SER A 92 -8.24 8.86 4.37
CA SER A 92 -7.43 10.02 4.69
C SER A 92 -6.63 10.42 3.46
N VAL A 93 -6.47 11.73 3.25
CA VAL A 93 -5.71 12.28 2.12
C VAL A 93 -4.67 13.24 2.68
N GLY A 94 -3.47 13.20 2.12
CA GLY A 94 -2.36 14.06 2.51
C GLY A 94 -1.28 14.07 1.44
N ARG A 95 -0.06 14.39 1.88
CA ARG A 95 1.14 14.48 1.05
C ARG A 95 2.29 13.72 1.70
N TRP A 96 3.07 13.02 0.89
CA TRP A 96 4.34 12.49 1.35
C TRP A 96 5.41 13.60 1.39
N ARG A 97 6.34 13.47 2.33
CA ARG A 97 7.37 14.47 2.63
C ARG A 97 8.72 14.01 2.15
N GLN A 98 9.18 12.86 2.64
CA GLN A 98 10.48 12.29 2.34
C GLN A 98 10.32 10.82 1.93
N ARG A 99 11.28 10.35 1.11
CA ARG A 99 11.42 8.97 0.67
C ARG A 99 12.80 8.49 1.09
N HIS A 100 12.87 7.43 1.90
CA HIS A 100 14.13 6.85 2.36
C HIS A 100 14.33 5.49 1.72
N VAL A 101 15.42 5.33 0.98
CA VAL A 101 15.80 4.04 0.38
C VAL A 101 16.50 3.19 1.45
N VAL A 102 15.90 2.06 1.79
CA VAL A 102 16.38 1.10 2.79
C VAL A 102 17.37 0.12 2.16
N ASP A 103 17.08 -0.36 0.95
CA ASP A 103 17.92 -1.32 0.23
C ASP A 103 17.70 -1.20 -1.30
N ARG A 104 18.68 -1.61 -2.10
CA ARG A 104 18.63 -1.52 -3.57
C ARG A 104 18.78 -2.90 -4.19
N CYS A 105 17.88 -3.22 -5.12
CA CYS A 105 17.95 -4.40 -5.97
C CYS A 105 18.08 -3.96 -7.44
N ARG A 106 18.36 -4.90 -8.35
CA ARG A 106 18.51 -4.58 -9.79
C ARG A 106 17.20 -4.03 -10.36
N GLY A 107 17.17 -2.74 -10.70
CA GLY A 107 15.99 -2.03 -11.24
C GLY A 107 14.93 -1.62 -10.20
N TRP A 108 15.13 -1.92 -8.91
CA TRP A 108 14.16 -1.67 -7.84
C TRP A 108 14.82 -1.16 -6.55
N GLU A 109 14.06 -0.48 -5.70
CA GLU A 109 14.49 0.04 -4.41
C GLU A 109 13.44 -0.29 -3.35
N ASN A 110 13.89 -0.88 -2.24
CA ASN A 110 13.10 -0.97 -1.02
C ASN A 110 13.15 0.40 -0.34
N CYS A 111 11.99 1.00 -0.08
CA CYS A 111 11.93 2.34 0.50
C CYS A 111 10.76 2.51 1.48
N VAL A 112 10.85 3.57 2.28
CA VAL A 112 9.80 4.04 3.19
C VAL A 112 9.48 5.49 2.90
N TYR A 113 8.25 5.89 3.18
CA TYR A 113 7.77 7.25 2.96
C TYR A 113 7.27 7.85 4.27
N THR A 114 7.62 9.10 4.52
CA THR A 114 6.97 9.93 5.54
C THR A 114 5.84 10.73 4.91
N TYR A 115 4.76 10.98 5.64
CA TYR A 115 3.59 11.70 5.11
C TYR A 115 2.75 12.36 6.20
N ASP A 116 1.82 13.23 5.80
CA ASP A 116 0.97 14.01 6.72
C ASP A 116 -0.53 13.63 6.70
N ALA A 117 -0.92 12.63 5.90
CA ALA A 117 -2.30 12.14 5.89
C ALA A 117 -2.67 11.66 7.31
N PRO A 118 -3.82 12.08 7.87
CA PRO A 118 -4.18 11.76 9.24
C PRO A 118 -4.41 10.27 9.44
N THR A 119 -3.79 9.70 10.48
CA THR A 119 -3.94 8.30 10.87
C THR A 119 -3.93 8.18 12.40
N CYS A 120 -4.16 6.98 12.91
CA CYS A 120 -3.94 6.64 14.32
C CYS A 120 -3.31 5.24 14.41
N PRO A 121 -2.89 4.77 15.60
CA PRO A 121 -2.35 3.41 15.75
C PRO A 121 -3.31 2.30 15.24
N GLY A 122 -4.63 2.54 15.30
CA GLY A 122 -5.63 1.63 14.74
C GLY A 122 -5.63 1.54 13.21
N SER A 123 -4.93 2.42 12.51
CA SER A 123 -4.74 2.39 11.06
C SER A 123 -3.52 1.56 10.63
N SER A 124 -2.75 0.98 11.55
CA SER A 124 -1.55 0.20 11.21
C SER A 124 -1.87 -0.93 10.23
N GLY A 125 -1.00 -1.15 9.24
CA GLY A 125 -1.18 -2.12 8.15
C GLY A 125 -2.13 -1.65 7.04
N ALA A 126 -2.78 -0.49 7.18
CA ALA A 126 -3.63 0.06 6.12
C ALA A 126 -2.82 0.37 4.86
N PRO A 127 -3.36 0.10 3.65
CA PRO A 127 -2.68 0.46 2.41
C PRO A 127 -2.53 1.97 2.27
N ILE A 128 -1.31 2.43 1.99
CA ILE A 128 -1.01 3.78 1.53
C ILE A 128 -0.87 3.75 0.01
N TRP A 129 -1.49 4.73 -0.62
CA TRP A 129 -1.52 4.91 -2.06
C TRP A 129 -0.70 6.15 -2.38
N ILE A 130 0.48 5.94 -2.95
CA ILE A 130 1.37 7.01 -3.39
C ILE A 130 1.17 7.21 -4.89
N LEU A 131 0.82 8.43 -5.28
CA LEU A 131 0.52 8.77 -6.66
C LEU A 131 1.71 8.45 -7.59
N GLY A 132 1.44 7.77 -8.71
CA GLY A 132 2.45 7.41 -9.74
C GLY A 132 3.39 6.25 -9.40
N LYS A 133 3.44 5.83 -8.12
CA LYS A 133 4.34 4.78 -7.60
C LYS A 133 3.72 3.39 -7.55
N MET A 134 2.39 3.29 -7.66
CA MET A 134 1.70 1.99 -7.61
C MET A 134 2.07 1.11 -8.80
N LYS A 135 2.33 -0.19 -8.63
CA LYS A 135 2.50 -1.10 -9.77
C LYS A 135 1.88 -2.47 -9.46
N TRP A 136 1.42 -3.15 -10.51
CA TRP A 136 0.94 -4.53 -10.48
C TRP A 136 -0.22 -4.77 -9.50
N ALA A 137 -1.28 -3.96 -9.57
CA ALA A 137 -2.44 -3.99 -8.65
C ALA A 137 -2.02 -3.84 -7.18
N GLY A 138 -1.06 -2.95 -6.95
CA GLY A 138 -0.43 -2.75 -5.65
C GLY A 138 0.20 -4.00 -5.07
N PHE A 139 0.63 -5.00 -5.85
CA PHE A 139 1.33 -6.19 -5.35
C PHE A 139 2.82 -5.89 -5.07
N PHE A 140 3.41 -5.03 -5.90
CA PHE A 140 4.74 -4.44 -5.72
C PHE A 140 4.56 -2.93 -5.51
N GLY A 141 5.33 -2.31 -4.62
CA GLY A 141 5.13 -0.90 -4.21
C GLY A 141 4.11 -0.72 -3.07
N ARG A 142 3.91 -1.75 -2.24
CA ARG A 142 3.08 -1.65 -1.03
C ARG A 142 3.84 -0.88 0.04
N HIS A 143 3.32 0.29 0.37
CA HIS A 143 3.73 1.04 1.55
C HIS A 143 2.56 0.96 2.53
N PRO A 144 2.48 -0.03 3.43
CA PRO A 144 1.44 -0.02 4.47
C PRO A 144 1.72 1.09 5.48
N HIS A 145 0.71 1.64 6.14
CA HIS A 145 0.94 2.54 7.27
C HIS A 145 1.58 1.77 8.41
N SER A 146 2.68 2.31 8.94
CA SER A 146 3.23 1.81 10.19
C SER A 146 2.66 2.54 11.39
N GLY A 147 2.17 1.77 12.37
CA GLY A 147 1.74 2.30 13.67
C GLY A 147 2.89 2.84 14.52
N ARG A 148 4.13 2.83 14.00
CA ARG A 148 5.33 3.39 14.64
C ARG A 148 5.71 4.69 13.91
N PRO A 149 5.26 5.86 14.41
CA PRO A 149 5.66 7.12 13.81
C PRO A 149 7.16 7.36 13.99
N GLU A 150 7.73 8.13 13.08
CA GLU A 150 9.10 8.63 13.19
C GLU A 150 9.11 9.94 13.99
N GLU A 151 10.17 10.19 14.77
CA GLU A 151 10.34 11.48 15.44
C GLU A 151 10.78 12.53 14.42
N GLY A 152 9.92 13.54 14.21
CA GLY A 152 10.19 14.67 13.35
C GLY A 152 11.06 15.74 14.01
N GLU A 153 11.52 16.69 13.19
CA GLU A 153 12.20 17.90 13.69
C GLU A 153 11.26 18.66 14.64
N GLY A 154 11.69 18.88 15.89
CA GLY A 154 10.89 19.54 16.93
C GLY A 154 10.12 18.60 17.85
N GLY A 155 10.23 17.28 17.68
CA GLY A 155 9.60 16.28 18.56
C GLY A 155 8.19 15.88 18.16
N ASP A 156 7.69 16.38 17.02
CA ASP A 156 6.39 15.99 16.47
C ASP A 156 6.46 14.59 15.85
N SER A 157 5.45 13.76 16.08
CA SER A 157 5.37 12.43 15.47
C SER A 157 4.95 12.52 14.00
N ILE A 158 5.75 11.98 13.09
CA ILE A 158 5.47 11.95 11.65
C ILE A 158 5.02 10.55 11.23
N ASN A 159 3.98 10.47 10.39
CA ASN A 159 3.52 9.19 9.88
C ASN A 159 4.53 8.57 8.94
N LEU A 160 4.78 7.29 9.14
CA LEU A 160 5.74 6.50 8.38
C LEU A 160 5.04 5.32 7.70
N SER A 161 5.52 4.95 6.52
CA SER A 161 5.14 3.71 5.87
C SER A 161 6.06 2.55 6.25
N GLY A 162 5.54 1.32 6.21
CA GLY A 162 6.35 0.13 6.07
C GLY A 162 7.14 0.12 4.75
N VAL A 163 8.09 -0.80 4.67
CA VAL A 163 8.97 -0.96 3.51
C VAL A 163 8.17 -1.44 2.30
N GLY A 164 8.27 -0.70 1.20
CA GLY A 164 7.69 -1.03 -0.09
C GLY A 164 8.70 -0.99 -1.22
N LEU A 165 8.36 -1.61 -2.35
CA LEU A 165 9.26 -1.78 -3.50
C LEU A 165 8.92 -0.81 -4.64
N ASP A 166 9.79 0.15 -4.90
CA ASP A 166 9.67 1.11 -6.00
C ASP A 166 10.61 0.77 -7.16
N LYS A 167 10.20 1.09 -8.39
CA LYS A 167 11.10 0.98 -9.56
C LYS A 167 12.08 2.15 -9.53
N LYS A 168 13.36 1.89 -9.82
CA LYS A 168 14.37 2.95 -10.04
C LYS A 168 13.93 3.87 -11.18
N SER A 169 14.30 5.14 -11.10
CA SER A 169 14.12 6.06 -12.23
C SER A 169 15.00 5.62 -13.40
N GLU A 170 14.61 5.97 -14.64
CA GLU A 170 15.37 5.60 -15.84
C GLU A 170 16.79 6.18 -15.80
N GLU A 171 16.94 7.39 -15.26
CA GLU A 171 18.23 8.03 -15.05
C GLU A 171 19.15 7.24 -14.10
N GLN A 172 18.58 6.71 -13.01
CA GLN A 172 19.33 5.88 -12.06
C GLN A 172 19.75 4.55 -12.67
N VAL A 173 18.86 3.91 -13.45
CA VAL A 173 19.19 2.68 -14.16
C VAL A 173 20.34 2.95 -15.13
N LEU A 174 20.27 4.00 -15.95
CA LEU A 174 21.30 4.34 -16.93
C LEU A 174 22.67 4.59 -16.29
N LYS A 175 22.73 5.23 -15.12
CA LYS A 175 23.97 5.43 -14.35
C LYS A 175 24.60 4.10 -13.89
N GLU A 176 23.80 3.11 -13.51
CA GLU A 176 24.30 1.78 -13.11
C GLU A 176 24.89 0.97 -14.28
N TRP A 177 24.45 1.22 -15.52
CA TRP A 177 25.02 0.55 -16.70
C TRP A 177 26.31 1.19 -17.20
N GLN A 178 26.66 2.38 -16.69
CA GLN A 178 27.86 3.14 -17.08
C GLN A 178 29.01 2.99 -16.07
N SER A 179 28.79 2.33 -14.92
CA SER A 179 29.76 2.02 -13.86
C SER A 179 30.19 0.56 -13.87
#